data_AF-A0AAC9Q575-F1
#
_entry.id   AF-A0AAC9Q575-F1
#
_cell.length_a   1.000
_cell.length_b   1.000
_cell.length_c   1.000
_cell.angle_alpha   90.00
_cell.angle_beta   90.00
_cell.angle_gamma   90.00
#
_symmetry.space_group_name_H-M   'P 1'
#
loop_
_entity.id
_entity.type
_entity.pdbx_description
1 polymer ?
#
loop_
_entity_poly.entity_id
_entity_poly.type
_entity_poly.pdbx_seq_one_letter_code
_entity_poly.pdbx_strand_id
1 'polypeptide(L)'
;MAVDRELLKEVTQELWNTVKKLRPEIDRQTRLQLVLKALLTIGDLPDQMQAAMVVGVCAEMDKSDADNVESNSQTKDSSGVDTSTGRKVVRRSSAK
;
A
#
# COMPACT_ATOMS: atom_id res chain seq x y z
N MET A 1 14.79 28.89 2.42
CA MET A 1 13.80 28.13 1.63
C MET A 1 12.90 27.44 2.65
N ALA A 2 11.64 27.83 2.78
CA ALA A 2 10.73 27.10 3.65
C ALA A 2 10.30 25.83 2.91
N VAL A 3 10.42 24.66 3.55
CA VAL A 3 9.88 23.42 2.99
C VAL A 3 8.36 23.46 3.11
N ASP A 4 7.69 23.25 1.99
CA ASP A 4 6.24 23.12 1.97
C ASP A 4 5.84 21.81 2.65
N ARG A 5 5.12 21.93 3.76
CA ARG A 5 4.73 20.79 4.60
C ARG A 5 3.67 19.92 3.93
N GLU A 6 2.83 20.49 3.08
CA GLU A 6 1.80 19.74 2.37
C GLU A 6 2.45 18.91 1.26
N LEU A 7 3.34 19.54 0.49
CA LEU A 7 4.14 18.86 -0.52
C LEU A 7 4.97 17.72 0.09
N LEU A 8 5.64 17.96 1.22
CA LEU A 8 6.46 16.93 1.88
C LEU A 8 5.62 15.71 2.29
N LYS A 9 4.37 15.92 2.73
CA LYS A 9 3.45 14.82 3.05
C LYS A 9 3.05 14.04 1.80
N GLU A 10 2.67 14.72 0.73
CA GLU A 10 2.30 14.08 -0.54
C GLU A 10 3.45 13.24 -1.10
N VAL A 11 4.65 13.82 -1.18
CA VAL A 11 5.85 13.12 -1.65
C VAL A 11 6.15 11.92 -0.76
N THR A 12 6.02 12.06 0.56
CA THR A 12 6.21 10.93 1.50
C THR A 12 5.22 9.80 1.23
N GLN A 13 3.94 10.12 1.01
CA GLN A 13 2.91 9.13 0.71
C GLN A 13 3.17 8.43 -0.63
N GLU A 14 3.55 9.19 -1.65
CA GLU A 14 3.85 8.65 -2.96
C GLU A 14 5.08 7.74 -2.95
N LEU A 15 6.15 8.14 -2.24
CA LEU A 15 7.35 7.32 -2.04
C LEU A 15 7.02 6.03 -1.29
N TRP A 16 6.25 6.12 -0.19
CA TRP A 16 5.84 4.95 0.59
C TRP A 16 5.08 3.94 -0.28
N ASN A 17 4.08 4.40 -1.03
CA ASN A 17 3.28 3.57 -1.92
C ASN A 17 4.11 2.98 -3.07
N THR A 18 5.04 3.76 -3.61
CA THR A 18 5.95 3.30 -4.68
C THR A 18 6.86 2.19 -4.19
N VAL A 19 7.48 2.35 -3.01
CA VAL A 19 8.32 1.30 -2.42
C VAL A 19 7.48 0.05 -2.15
N LYS A 20 6.27 0.20 -1.61
CA LYS A 20 5.35 -0.92 -1.36
C LYS A 20 5.00 -1.68 -2.65
N LYS A 21 4.78 -0.98 -3.76
CA LYS A 21 4.51 -1.60 -5.08
C LYS A 21 5.73 -2.29 -5.67
N LEU A 22 6.91 -1.67 -5.60
CA LEU A 22 8.15 -2.18 -6.20
C LEU A 22 8.79 -3.31 -5.38
N ARG A 23 8.63 -3.28 -4.06
CA ARG A 23 9.28 -4.18 -3.10
C ARG A 23 8.30 -4.57 -2.00
N PRO A 24 7.27 -5.37 -2.29
CA PRO A 24 6.27 -5.77 -1.29
C PRO A 24 6.87 -6.62 -0.15
N GLU A 25 7.96 -7.34 -0.44
CA GLU A 25 8.65 -8.25 0.49
C GLU A 25 9.38 -7.56 1.64
N ILE A 26 9.65 -6.25 1.54
CA ILE A 26 10.40 -5.57 2.60
C ILE A 26 9.50 -5.22 3.76
N ASP A 27 10.04 -5.40 4.95
CA ASP A 27 9.37 -5.04 6.19
C ASP A 27 9.20 -3.53 6.32
N ARG A 28 8.28 -3.16 7.20
CA ARG A 28 7.91 -1.78 7.49
C ARG A 28 9.10 -0.90 7.86
N GLN A 29 10.01 -1.41 8.69
CA GLN A 29 11.14 -0.63 9.18
C GLN A 29 12.12 -0.31 8.05
N THR A 30 12.42 -1.31 7.22
CA THR A 30 13.25 -1.12 6.02
C THR A 30 12.59 -0.15 5.03
N ARG A 31 11.26 -0.20 4.86
CA ARG A 31 10.53 0.75 4.02
C ARG A 31 10.64 2.19 4.52
N LEU A 32 10.41 2.40 5.82
CA LEU A 32 10.56 3.72 6.44
C LEU A 32 11.99 4.27 6.27
N GLN A 33 13.00 3.41 6.48
CA GLN A 33 14.39 3.80 6.27
C GLN A 33 14.67 4.20 4.82
N LEU A 34 14.12 3.49 3.83
CA LEU A 34 14.25 3.84 2.43
C LEU A 34 13.63 5.21 2.09
N VAL A 35 12.42 5.48 2.60
CA VAL A 35 11.75 6.77 2.37
C VAL A 35 12.56 7.92 2.98
N LEU A 36 12.99 7.78 4.25
CA LEU A 36 13.83 8.78 4.90
C LEU A 36 15.16 8.97 4.17
N LYS A 37 15.80 7.87 3.74
CA LYS A 37 17.07 7.91 3.02
C LYS A 37 16.93 8.63 1.68
N ALA A 38 15.83 8.39 0.96
CA ALA A 38 15.56 9.08 -0.30
C ALA A 38 15.44 10.60 -0.11
N LEU A 39 14.60 11.03 0.84
CA LEU A 39 14.38 12.46 1.11
C LEU A 39 15.65 13.17 1.60
N LEU A 40 16.44 12.52 2.46
CA LEU A 40 17.76 13.02 2.88
C LEU A 40 18.75 13.13 1.71
N THR A 41 18.71 12.20 0.77
CA THR A 41 19.64 12.18 -0.37
C THR A 41 19.31 13.28 -1.38
N ILE A 42 18.03 13.58 -1.57
CA ILE A 42 17.55 14.65 -2.47
C ILE A 42 17.79 16.04 -1.85
N GLY A 43 17.77 16.12 -0.51
CA GLY A 43 17.94 17.38 0.22
C GLY A 43 16.61 18.04 0.62
N ASP A 44 15.49 17.33 0.48
CA ASP A 44 14.14 17.80 0.85
C ASP A 44 13.88 17.75 2.37
N LEU A 45 14.87 17.26 3.13
CA LEU A 45 14.73 16.99 4.56
C LEU A 45 15.85 17.69 5.36
N PRO A 46 15.83 19.03 5.43
CA PRO A 46 16.92 19.85 6.00
C PRO A 46 16.99 19.82 7.53
N ASP A 47 15.93 19.41 8.23
CA ASP A 47 15.87 19.46 9.69
C ASP A 47 15.22 18.21 10.32
N GLN A 48 15.47 18.02 11.62
CA GLN A 48 14.98 16.89 12.40
C GLN A 48 13.45 16.94 12.62
N MET A 49 12.84 18.13 12.57
CA MET A 49 11.40 18.29 12.78
C MET A 49 10.61 17.72 11.60
N GLN A 50 11.10 17.95 10.38
CA GLN A 50 10.57 17.38 9.14
C GLN A 50 10.80 15.87 9.08
N ALA A 51 11.94 15.38 9.57
CA ALA A 51 12.19 13.94 9.73
C ALA A 51 11.13 13.27 10.61
N ALA A 52 10.83 13.88 11.77
CA ALA A 52 9.81 13.37 12.67
C ALA A 52 8.41 13.38 12.02
N MET A 53 8.10 14.41 11.21
CA MET A 53 6.86 14.46 10.45
C MET A 53 6.73 13.30 9.46
N VAL A 54 7.77 13.03 8.68
CA VAL A 54 7.80 11.90 7.72
C VAL A 54 7.59 10.57 8.43
N VAL A 55 8.26 10.36 9.58
CA VAL A 55 8.05 9.16 10.40
C VAL A 55 6.60 9.06 10.86
N GLY A 56 5.98 10.17 11.27
CA GLY A 56 4.58 10.23 11.64
C GLY A 56 3.64 9.82 10.49
N VAL A 57 3.83 10.41 9.30
CA VAL A 57 3.03 10.10 8.11
C VAL A 57 3.15 8.62 7.73
N CYS A 58 4.36 8.08 7.68
CA CYS A 58 4.57 6.66 7.40
C CYS A 58 3.91 5.75 8.46
N ALA A 59 3.88 6.17 9.72
CA ALA A 59 3.21 5.43 10.78
C ALA A 59 1.68 5.46 10.66
N GLU A 60 1.10 6.54 10.13
CA GLU A 60 -0.35 6.62 9.83
C GLU A 60 -0.72 5.72 8.65
N MET A 61 0.06 5.77 7.56
CA MET A 61 -0.18 4.95 6.37
C MET A 61 -0.14 3.45 6.66
N ASP A 62 0.75 3.05 7.56
CA ASP A 62 0.87 1.65 7.99
C ASP A 62 -0.38 1.15 8.73
N LYS A 63 -1.00 2.00 9.56
CA LYS A 63 -2.25 1.66 10.26
C LYS A 63 -3.42 1.52 9.26
N SER A 64 -3.51 2.43 8.31
CA SER A 64 -4.53 2.38 7.25
C SER A 64 -4.43 1.12 6.39
N ASP A 65 -3.25 0.53 6.28
CA ASP A 65 -3.05 -0.74 5.59
C ASP A 65 -3.62 -1.93 6.36
N ALA A 66 -3.44 -1.94 7.69
CA ALA A 66 -3.97 -3.00 8.55
C ALA A 66 -5.51 -3.01 8.55
N ASP A 67 -6.14 -1.82 8.63
CA ASP A 67 -7.61 -1.69 8.60
C ASP A 67 -8.22 -2.08 7.24
N ASN A 68 -7.47 -1.99 6.15
CA ASN A 68 -7.95 -2.32 4.81
C ASN A 68 -8.00 -3.84 4.54
N VAL A 69 -7.20 -4.64 5.28
CA VAL A 69 -7.21 -6.10 5.12
C VAL A 69 -8.50 -6.72 5.67
N GLU A 70 -9.14 -6.10 6.66
CA GLU A 70 -10.36 -6.64 7.29
C GLU A 70 -11.63 -6.46 6.42
N SER A 71 -11.61 -5.55 5.46
CA SER A 71 -12.75 -5.29 4.57
C SER A 71 -12.73 -6.06 3.24
N ASN A 72 -11.65 -6.76 2.89
CA ASN A 72 -11.51 -7.43 1.59
C ASN A 72 -11.68 -8.96 1.64
N SER A 73 -12.14 -9.53 2.77
CA SER A 73 -12.34 -10.99 2.91
C SER A 73 -13.83 -11.44 2.85
N GLN A 74 -14.72 -10.63 2.28
CA GLN A 74 -16.09 -11.04 1.95
C GLN A 74 -16.43 -10.74 0.49
N THR A 75 -15.96 -11.60 -0.41
CA THR A 75 -16.65 -11.89 -1.67
C THR A 75 -16.54 -13.39 -1.91
N LYS A 76 -17.35 -14.14 -1.17
CA LYS A 76 -17.69 -15.52 -1.52
C LYS A 76 -18.81 -15.42 -2.54
N ASP A 77 -18.42 -15.22 -3.80
CA ASP A 77 -19.32 -15.09 -4.93
C ASP A 77 -20.19 -16.35 -5.08
N SER A 78 -21.49 -16.16 -4.91
CA SER A 78 -22.55 -17.08 -5.27
C SER A 78 -23.34 -16.46 -6.43
N SER A 79 -23.68 -17.29 -7.42
CA SER A 79 -24.45 -17.00 -8.66
C SER A 79 -23.61 -16.31 -9.75
N GLY A 80 -23.57 -16.72 -11.02
CA GLY A 80 -24.50 -17.49 -11.84
C GLY A 80 -24.76 -16.68 -13.13
N VAL A 81 -24.61 -17.33 -14.30
CA VAL A 81 -24.86 -16.83 -15.69
C VAL A 81 -23.67 -16.05 -16.31
N ASP A 82 -22.89 -16.58 -17.27
CA ASP A 82 -23.09 -17.07 -18.65
C ASP A 82 -23.09 -15.95 -19.71
N THR A 83 -21.96 -15.80 -20.43
CA THR A 83 -21.93 -15.30 -21.81
C THR A 83 -20.80 -15.96 -22.62
N SER A 84 -21.20 -16.53 -23.77
CA SER A 84 -20.42 -16.60 -25.01
C SER A 84 -19.35 -17.69 -25.23
N THR A 85 -19.60 -18.94 -24.84
CA THR A 85 -19.13 -20.10 -25.66
C THR A 85 -19.99 -21.34 -25.39
N GLY A 86 -20.74 -21.80 -26.40
CA GLY A 86 -21.75 -22.86 -26.29
C GLY A 86 -21.25 -24.27 -25.97
N ARG A 87 -20.69 -24.49 -24.78
CA ARG A 87 -20.46 -25.83 -24.22
C ARG A 87 -20.83 -25.88 -22.74
N LYS A 88 -21.93 -26.56 -22.45
CA LYS A 88 -22.43 -26.81 -21.09
C LYS A 88 -21.52 -27.83 -20.39
N VAL A 89 -20.64 -27.37 -19.50
CA VAL A 89 -19.84 -28.25 -18.62
C VAL A 89 -20.64 -28.51 -17.35
N VAL A 90 -21.28 -29.69 -17.27
CA VAL A 90 -21.90 -30.18 -16.04
C VAL A 90 -20.82 -30.91 -15.23
N ARG A 91 -20.35 -30.29 -14.15
CA ARG A 91 -19.55 -30.99 -13.12
C ARG A 91 -20.50 -31.84 -12.29
N ARG A 92 -20.53 -33.15 -12.55
CA ARG A 92 -21.22 -34.13 -11.70
C ARG A 92 -20.46 -34.25 -10.37
N SER A 93 -21.10 -33.85 -9.28
CA SER A 93 -20.70 -34.22 -7.93
C SER A 93 -20.94 -35.72 -7.74
N SER A 94 -19.95 -36.43 -7.20
CA SER A 94 -20.17 -37.76 -6.63
C SER A 94 -19.60 -37.74 -5.23
N ALA A 95 -20.52 -37.72 -4.26
CA ALA A 95 -20.27 -38.15 -2.91
C ALA A 95 -20.13 -39.67 -2.91
N LYS A 96 -19.06 -40.19 -2.29
CA LYS A 96 -19.09 -41.35 -1.40
C LYS A 96 -17.82 -41.40 -0.56
#